data_AF-A0A833LKM1-F1
#
_entry.id   AF-A0A833LKM1-F1
#
_cell.length_a   1.000
_cell.length_b   1.000
_cell.length_c   1.000
_cell.angle_alpha   90.00
_cell.angle_beta   90.00
_cell.angle_gamma   90.00
#
_symmetry.space_group_name_H-M   'P 1'
#
loop_
_entity.id
_entity.type
_entity.pdbx_description
1 polymer ?
#
loop_
_entity_poly.entity_id
_entity_poly.type
_entity_poly.pdbx_seq_one_letter_code
_entity_poly.pdbx_strand_id
1 'polypeptide(L)'
;VAEARRYVGTNPTGMSALWCARFMNMVLERAGRAGTGSNMASSFASHGRRVSGPQIGAIAVMSRGRRGGHVGVVSGIDPNGNPIIISGNHNKRVAEAVYPRGRVYAYVMPN
;
A
#
# COMPACT_ATOMS: atom_id res chain seq x y z
N VAL A 1 8.59 -3.87 -3.71
CA VAL A 1 8.74 -4.12 -2.25
C VAL A 1 10.00 -3.49 -1.70
N ALA A 2 11.19 -3.85 -2.21
CA ALA A 2 12.47 -3.31 -1.74
C ALA A 2 12.45 -1.78 -1.64
N GLU A 3 11.99 -1.10 -2.69
CA GLU A 3 11.92 0.37 -2.72
C GLU A 3 11.04 0.96 -1.61
N ALA A 4 9.85 0.39 -1.35
CA ALA A 4 9.00 0.82 -0.25
C ALA A 4 9.69 0.64 1.12
N ARG A 5 10.44 -0.46 1.29
CA ARG A 5 11.09 -0.81 2.56
C ARG A 5 12.17 0.19 2.96
N ARG A 6 12.82 0.85 1.99
CA ARG A 6 13.85 1.88 2.23
C ARG A 6 13.35 3.05 3.06
N TYR A 7 12.04 3.29 3.06
CA TYR A 7 11.42 4.42 3.74
C TYR A 7 10.85 4.07 5.11
N VAL A 8 10.89 2.80 5.55
CA VAL A 8 10.33 2.39 6.85
C VAL A 8 10.92 3.26 7.97
N GLY A 9 10.04 3.80 8.82
CA GLY A 9 10.40 4.71 9.90
C GLY A 9 10.38 6.20 9.52
N THR A 10 10.24 6.55 8.24
CA THR A 10 10.31 7.95 7.75
C THR A 10 8.96 8.48 7.28
N ASN A 11 8.89 9.77 6.99
CA ASN A 11 7.82 10.36 6.17
C ASN A 11 8.46 11.01 4.93
N PRO A 12 8.58 10.29 3.81
CA PRO A 12 9.25 10.79 2.62
C PRO A 12 8.41 11.79 1.82
N THR A 13 7.16 12.05 2.23
CA THR A 13 6.24 12.92 1.50
C THR A 13 6.19 14.35 2.05
N GLY A 14 6.69 14.57 3.28
CA GLY A 14 6.54 15.85 3.99
C GLY A 14 5.09 16.18 4.40
N MET A 15 4.10 15.36 4.05
CA MET A 15 2.69 15.62 4.33
C MET A 15 2.33 15.24 5.77
N SER A 16 1.45 16.02 6.40
CA SER A 16 1.00 15.79 7.77
C SER A 16 -0.09 14.71 7.89
N ALA A 17 -0.88 14.49 6.84
CA ALA A 17 -2.00 13.53 6.82
C ALA A 17 -2.27 12.98 5.42
N LEU A 18 -3.06 11.91 5.35
CA LEU A 18 -3.67 11.34 4.13
C LEU A 18 -2.69 10.99 2.99
N TRP A 19 -1.45 10.65 3.30
CA TRP A 19 -0.39 10.47 2.29
C TRP A 19 -0.06 9.01 1.94
N CYS A 20 -0.90 8.04 2.34
CA CYS A 20 -0.69 6.62 2.00
C CYS A 20 -0.60 6.38 0.47
N ALA A 21 -1.51 6.98 -0.30
CA ALA A 21 -1.52 6.90 -1.76
C ALA A 21 -0.37 7.70 -2.40
N ARG A 22 -0.04 8.88 -1.85
CA ARG A 22 1.11 9.67 -2.29
C ARG A 22 2.41 8.90 -2.17
N PHE A 23 2.60 8.22 -1.04
CA PHE A 23 3.74 7.31 -0.83
C PHE A 23 3.75 6.17 -1.85
N MET A 24 2.59 5.55 -2.14
CA MET A 24 2.53 4.48 -3.13
C MET A 24 2.85 4.95 -4.55
N ASN A 25 2.37 6.12 -4.98
CA ASN A 25 2.76 6.72 -6.26
C ASN A 25 4.28 6.93 -6.32
N MET A 26 4.84 7.54 -5.28
CA MET A 26 6.28 7.77 -5.17
C MET A 26 7.11 6.47 -5.23
N VAL A 27 6.65 5.40 -4.59
CA VAL A 27 7.30 4.08 -4.63
C VAL A 27 7.23 3.47 -6.03
N LEU A 28 6.10 3.57 -6.72
CA LEU A 28 5.95 3.06 -8.07
C LEU A 28 6.85 3.82 -9.05
N GLU A 29 6.84 5.15 -8.99
CA GLU A 29 7.70 6.01 -9.81
C GLU A 29 9.18 5.64 -9.65
N ARG A 30 9.65 5.49 -8.41
CA ARG A 30 11.04 5.07 -8.14
C ARG A 30 11.36 3.64 -8.56
N ALA A 31 10.35 2.78 -8.65
CA ALA A 31 10.48 1.44 -9.19
C ALA A 31 10.35 1.40 -10.73
N GLY A 32 10.31 2.55 -11.41
CA GLY A 32 10.17 2.65 -12.86
C GLY A 32 8.77 2.34 -13.38
N ARG A 33 7.75 2.44 -12.53
CA ARG A 33 6.35 2.15 -12.85
C ARG A 33 5.50 3.41 -12.72
N ALA A 34 4.48 3.54 -13.57
CA ALA A 34 3.52 4.62 -13.44
C ALA A 34 2.69 4.41 -12.17
N GLY A 35 2.46 5.49 -11.39
CA GLY A 35 1.45 5.51 -10.34
C GLY A 35 0.04 5.76 -10.87
N THR A 36 -0.92 5.93 -9.97
CA THR A 36 -2.28 6.40 -10.33
C THR A 36 -2.36 7.91 -10.47
N GLY A 37 -1.38 8.65 -9.95
CA GLY A 37 -1.41 10.12 -9.86
C GLY A 37 -2.42 10.67 -8.85
N SER A 38 -3.21 9.82 -8.20
CA SER A 38 -4.24 10.20 -7.24
C SER A 38 -3.77 9.97 -5.80
N ASN A 39 -4.20 10.85 -4.89
CA ASN A 39 -4.00 10.68 -3.44
C ASN A 39 -5.10 9.80 -2.80
N MET A 40 -5.98 9.18 -3.60
CA MET A 40 -7.01 8.26 -3.11
C MET A 40 -6.49 6.82 -3.06
N ALA A 41 -6.58 6.15 -1.92
CA ALA A 41 -6.23 4.74 -1.81
C ALA A 41 -7.02 3.86 -2.79
N SER A 42 -8.31 4.18 -3.02
CA SER A 42 -9.19 3.43 -3.93
C SER A 42 -8.75 3.49 -5.40
N SER A 43 -7.97 4.49 -5.82
CA SER A 43 -7.49 4.56 -7.21
C SER A 43 -6.60 3.36 -7.57
N PHE A 44 -5.94 2.76 -6.57
CA PHE A 44 -5.09 1.60 -6.78
C PHE A 44 -5.87 0.31 -7.02
N ALA A 45 -7.18 0.27 -6.73
CA ALA A 45 -7.99 -0.94 -6.86
C ALA A 45 -8.23 -1.37 -8.33
N SER A 46 -7.98 -0.47 -9.28
CA SER A 46 -8.07 -0.67 -10.74
C SER A 46 -6.77 -0.34 -11.47
N HIS A 47 -5.65 -0.19 -10.76
CA HIS A 47 -4.38 0.28 -11.34
C HIS A 47 -3.60 -0.79 -12.11
N GLY A 48 -4.04 -2.04 -12.05
CA GLY A 48 -3.37 -3.16 -12.69
C GLY A 48 -4.20 -4.44 -12.58
N ARG A 49 -3.54 -5.59 -12.69
CA ARG A 49 -4.22 -6.89 -12.68
C ARG A 49 -4.64 -7.27 -11.26
N ARG A 50 -5.94 -7.48 -11.05
CA ARG A 50 -6.46 -8.00 -9.78
C ARG A 50 -6.02 -9.45 -9.54
N VAL A 51 -5.69 -9.74 -8.30
CA VAL A 51 -5.34 -11.09 -7.83
C VAL A 51 -6.23 -11.49 -6.64
N SER A 52 -6.47 -12.80 -6.48
CA SER A 52 -7.44 -13.35 -5.52
C SER A 52 -6.98 -13.35 -4.06
N GLY A 53 -5.72 -13.00 -3.80
CA GLY A 53 -5.14 -13.04 -2.47
C GLY A 53 -3.84 -12.25 -2.35
N PRO A 54 -3.27 -12.19 -1.14
CA PRO A 54 -2.02 -11.50 -0.91
C PRO A 54 -0.90 -12.20 -1.68
N GLN A 55 -0.15 -11.43 -2.45
CA GLN A 55 1.05 -11.85 -3.17
C GLN A 55 2.12 -10.80 -2.92
N ILE A 56 3.36 -11.22 -2.67
CA ILE A 56 4.47 -10.27 -2.49
C ILE A 56 4.58 -9.37 -3.73
N GLY A 57 4.60 -8.06 -3.51
CA GLY A 57 4.58 -7.06 -4.59
C GLY A 57 3.20 -6.58 -5.01
N ALA A 58 2.12 -7.26 -4.61
CA ALA A 58 0.78 -6.78 -4.85
C ALA A 58 0.50 -5.52 -4.03
N ILE A 59 -0.23 -4.58 -4.61
CA ILE A 59 -0.79 -3.43 -3.93
C ILE A 59 -2.05 -3.89 -3.20
N ALA A 60 -2.05 -3.77 -1.88
CA ALA A 60 -3.19 -4.06 -1.03
C ALA A 60 -3.99 -2.78 -0.79
N VAL A 61 -5.25 -2.78 -1.24
CA VAL A 61 -6.18 -1.67 -1.06
C VAL A 61 -7.18 -2.03 0.02
N MET A 62 -7.25 -1.17 1.04
CA MET A 62 -7.98 -1.40 2.27
C MET A 62 -9.04 -0.34 2.50
N SER A 63 -10.13 -0.74 3.14
CA SER A 63 -11.13 0.19 3.69
C SER A 63 -10.89 0.41 5.18
N ARG A 64 -11.05 1.66 5.63
CA ARG A 64 -11.12 2.04 7.04
C ARG A 64 -12.52 2.55 7.40
N GLY A 65 -13.55 2.12 6.66
CA GLY A 65 -14.93 2.57 6.82
C GLY A 65 -15.06 4.09 6.66
N ARG A 66 -15.71 4.74 7.64
CA ARG A 66 -15.87 6.22 7.66
C ARG A 66 -14.54 7.00 7.72
N ARG A 67 -13.42 6.33 8.03
CA ARG A 67 -12.07 6.94 8.10
C ARG A 67 -11.34 6.93 6.74
N GLY A 68 -12.03 6.56 5.66
CA GLY A 68 -11.50 6.55 4.29
C GLY A 68 -10.79 5.26 3.92
N GLY A 69 -9.91 5.32 2.91
CA GLY A 69 -9.13 4.17 2.45
C GLY A 69 -7.72 4.11 3.03
N HIS A 70 -7.04 2.98 2.84
CA HIS A 70 -5.62 2.81 3.09
C HIS A 70 -5.00 1.97 1.97
N VAL A 71 -3.72 2.17 1.68
CA VAL A 71 -3.04 1.45 0.60
C VAL A 71 -1.58 1.21 0.98
N GLY A 72 -1.04 0.07 0.56
CA GLY A 72 0.36 -0.30 0.71
C GLY A 72 0.73 -1.44 -0.22
N VAL A 73 2.00 -1.83 -0.18
CA VAL A 73 2.50 -3.00 -0.93
C VAL A 73 2.67 -4.19 0.02
N VAL A 74 2.21 -5.35 -0.41
CA VAL A 74 2.41 -6.62 0.31
C VAL A 74 3.89 -6.98 0.24
N SER A 75 4.51 -7.13 1.40
CA SER A 75 5.92 -7.52 1.57
C SER A 75 6.11 -8.95 2.05
N GLY A 76 5.05 -9.58 2.56
CA GLY A 76 5.04 -10.95 3.04
C GLY A 76 3.63 -11.40 3.41
N ILE A 77 3.52 -12.63 3.89
CA ILE A 77 2.27 -13.23 4.36
C ILE A 77 2.60 -13.95 5.68
N ASP A 78 1.82 -13.69 6.73
CA ASP A 78 2.02 -14.37 8.02
C ASP A 78 1.52 -15.83 7.97
N PRO A 79 1.82 -16.65 9.00
CA PRO A 79 1.35 -18.05 9.05
C PRO A 79 -0.17 -18.23 9.03
N ASN A 80 -0.93 -17.18 9.35
CA ASN A 80 -2.40 -17.19 9.34
C ASN A 80 -2.99 -16.72 7.99
N GLY A 81 -2.14 -16.45 6.99
CA GLY A 81 -2.57 -15.97 5.67
C GLY A 81 -2.87 -14.47 5.61
N ASN A 82 -2.51 -13.69 6.63
CA ASN A 82 -2.65 -12.24 6.63
C ASN A 82 -1.50 -11.58 5.87
N PRO A 83 -1.77 -10.56 5.04
CA PRO A 83 -0.71 -9.80 4.40
C PRO A 83 0.11 -9.00 5.41
N ILE A 84 1.43 -9.03 5.24
CA ILE A 84 2.37 -8.06 5.79
C ILE A 84 2.48 -6.94 4.76
N ILE A 85 2.18 -5.71 5.15
CA ILE A 85 2.04 -4.57 4.23
C ILE A 85 2.98 -3.44 4.65
N ILE A 86 3.76 -2.95 3.69
CA ILE A 86 4.49 -1.69 3.81
C ILE A 86 3.58 -0.56 3.30
N SER A 87 3.27 0.40 4.16
CA SER A 87 2.36 1.50 3.82
C SER A 87 2.80 2.82 4.43
N GLY A 88 2.53 3.92 3.71
CA GLY A 88 2.72 5.27 4.21
C GLY A 88 1.59 5.71 5.13
N ASN A 89 1.84 6.71 5.96
CA ASN A 89 0.89 7.26 6.93
C ASN A 89 0.34 6.23 7.94
N HIS A 90 1.12 5.20 8.27
CA HIS A 90 0.85 4.34 9.41
C HIS A 90 1.46 5.02 10.65
N ASN A 91 0.62 5.54 11.55
CA ASN A 91 1.07 6.36 12.69
C ASN A 91 2.06 7.47 12.30
N LYS A 92 1.74 8.24 11.24
CA LYS A 92 2.54 9.35 10.71
C LYS A 92 3.92 8.96 10.12
N ARG A 93 4.15 7.68 9.83
CA ARG A 93 5.37 7.18 9.18
C ARG A 93 5.06 6.07 8.17
N VAL A 94 6.07 5.68 7.40
CA VAL A 94 6.06 4.41 6.67
C VAL A 94 6.30 3.30 7.68
N ALA A 95 5.45 2.27 7.67
CA ALA A 95 5.61 1.11 8.52
C ALA A 95 5.29 -0.17 7.76
N GLU A 96 5.90 -1.26 8.22
CA GLU A 96 5.62 -2.63 7.80
C GLU A 96 4.80 -3.29 8.91
N ALA A 97 3.56 -3.68 8.63
CA ALA A 97 2.65 -4.22 9.64
C ALA A 97 1.75 -5.32 9.05
N VAL A 98 1.32 -6.24 9.91
CA VAL A 98 0.32 -7.27 9.56
C VAL A 98 -1.07 -6.64 9.55
N TYR A 99 -1.86 -6.92 8.51
CA TYR A 99 -3.24 -6.49 8.42
C TYR A 99 -4.16 -7.70 8.27
N PRO A 100 -5.31 -7.76 8.97
CA PRO A 100 -6.30 -8.80 8.76
C PRO A 100 -6.73 -8.85 7.29
N ARG A 101 -6.73 -10.03 6.68
CA ARG A 101 -7.11 -10.20 5.27
C ARG A 101 -8.46 -9.57 4.93
N GLY A 102 -9.43 -9.61 5.85
CA GLY A 102 -10.75 -9.01 5.69
C GLY A 102 -10.78 -7.46 5.60
N ARG A 103 -9.68 -6.77 5.93
CA ARG A 103 -9.58 -5.31 5.69
C ARG A 103 -9.21 -4.96 4.26
N VAL A 104 -8.62 -5.91 3.52
CA VAL A 104 -8.20 -5.72 2.14
C VAL A 104 -9.34 -6.15 1.23
N TYR A 105 -9.87 -5.23 0.42
CA TYR A 105 -10.93 -5.53 -0.54
C TYR A 105 -10.41 -5.70 -1.97
N ALA A 106 -9.16 -5.31 -2.24
CA ALA A 106 -8.51 -5.57 -3.52
C ALA A 106 -7.00 -5.78 -3.34
N TYR A 107 -6.48 -6.81 -4.00
CA TYR A 107 -5.05 -6.98 -4.27
C TYR A 107 -4.81 -6.76 -5.76
N VAL A 108 -3.85 -5.90 -6.09
CA VAL A 108 -3.59 -5.47 -7.47
C VAL A 108 -2.10 -5.59 -7.76
N MET A 109 -1.74 -6.40 -8.75
CA MET A 109 -0.37 -6.39 -9.27
C MET A 109 -0.20 -5.17 -10.17
N PRO A 110 0.76 -4.27 -9.88
CA PRO A 110 1.08 -3.18 -10.79
C PRO A 110 1.65 -3.76 -12.08
N ASN A 111 1.30 -3.14 -13.22
CA ASN A 111 1.87 -3.50 -14.52
C ASN A 111 3.30 -3.00 -14.64
#